data_AF-A0A197JEG3-F1
#
_entry.id   AF-A0A197JEG3-F1
#
_cell.length_a   1.000
_cell.length_b   1.000
_cell.length_c   1.000
_cell.angle_alpha   90.00
_cell.angle_beta   90.00
_cell.angle_gamma   90.00
#
_symmetry.space_group_name_H-M   'P 1'
#
loop_
_entity.id
_entity.type
_entity.pdbx_description
1 polymer ?
#
loop_
_entity_poly.entity_id
_entity_poly.type
_entity_poly.pdbx_seq_one_letter_code
_entity_poly.pdbx_strand_id
1 'polypeptide(L)'
;MWLAADQRSNAKEAVIKELKGEVDVNNTIIDPRAPTTIPRKKDVAVVVLHGAAGTAVGSRIKGHQKRGGSKLTKEHRKYGTVAHTNENRTSRICSGCFVPIFLSRGQRVRDGESKTVRLNGSVDCKNPTCPRRRAGNGTMGRDANAANNIAISGSSILLSADHSALPPYRPFSLPTNNTSSMLDDFSPQIHPLGCDKGLSFSR
;
A
#
# COMPACT_ATOMS: atom_id res chain seq x y z
N MET A 1 36.92 -23.77 -39.33
CA MET A 1 36.32 -24.93 -38.65
C MET A 1 35.62 -24.40 -37.41
N TRP A 2 34.29 -24.27 -37.52
CA TRP A 2 33.38 -23.69 -36.53
C TRP A 2 33.06 -24.74 -35.46
N LEU A 3 33.09 -24.40 -34.17
CA LEU A 3 32.41 -25.12 -33.07
C LEU A 3 32.74 -24.44 -31.72
N ALA A 4 31.96 -23.42 -31.30
CA ALA A 4 31.98 -22.94 -29.91
C ALA A 4 30.74 -22.09 -29.49
N ALA A 5 29.59 -22.21 -30.16
CA ALA A 5 28.43 -21.34 -29.89
C ALA A 5 27.16 -22.04 -29.39
N ASP A 6 27.14 -23.38 -29.22
CA ASP A 6 25.87 -24.12 -29.18
C ASP A 6 25.50 -24.81 -27.84
N GLN A 7 26.19 -24.50 -26.74
CA GLN A 7 25.84 -25.10 -25.43
C GLN A 7 25.13 -24.15 -24.45
N ARG A 8 25.16 -22.83 -24.69
CA ARG A 8 24.52 -21.84 -23.80
C ARG A 8 23.07 -21.51 -24.16
N SER A 9 22.66 -21.74 -25.41
CA SER A 9 21.27 -21.61 -25.90
C SER A 9 20.40 -22.75 -25.35
N ASN A 10 20.90 -23.99 -25.44
CA ASN A 10 20.20 -25.19 -25.01
C ASN A 10 19.91 -25.23 -23.50
N ALA A 11 20.81 -24.70 -22.67
CA ALA A 11 20.61 -24.62 -21.22
C ALA A 11 19.51 -23.61 -20.81
N LYS A 12 19.32 -22.53 -21.58
CA LYS A 12 18.25 -21.54 -21.30
C LYS A 12 16.87 -22.03 -21.73
N GLU A 13 16.78 -22.80 -22.82
CA GLU A 13 15.52 -23.42 -23.23
C GLU A 13 15.10 -24.58 -22.32
N ALA A 14 16.05 -25.35 -21.78
CA ALA A 14 15.77 -26.44 -20.85
C ALA A 14 15.13 -25.94 -19.53
N VAL A 15 15.64 -24.85 -18.96
CA VAL A 15 15.09 -24.24 -17.73
C VAL A 15 13.70 -23.62 -17.95
N ILE A 16 13.42 -23.11 -19.16
CA ILE A 16 12.09 -22.58 -19.51
C ILE A 16 11.07 -23.71 -19.76
N LYS A 17 11.50 -24.89 -20.21
CA LYS A 17 10.65 -26.08 -20.31
C LYS A 17 10.32 -26.67 -18.94
N GLU A 18 11.25 -26.64 -18.00
CA GLU A 18 11.05 -27.20 -16.65
C GLU A 18 10.10 -26.36 -15.79
N LEU A 19 10.08 -25.03 -15.96
CA LEU A 19 9.17 -24.10 -15.26
C LEU A 19 7.74 -24.06 -15.84
N LYS A 20 7.46 -24.81 -16.92
CA LYS A 20 6.11 -25.00 -17.47
C LYS A 20 5.49 -26.35 -17.09
N GLY A 21 6.15 -27.12 -16.23
CA GLY A 21 5.59 -28.33 -15.63
C GLY A 21 4.49 -27.97 -14.63
N GLU A 22 3.24 -28.03 -15.10
CA GLU A 22 2.06 -28.14 -14.25
C GLU A 22 2.21 -29.40 -13.38
N VAL A 23 2.49 -29.20 -12.09
CA VAL A 23 2.36 -30.26 -11.10
C VAL A 23 0.87 -30.39 -10.80
N ASP A 24 0.21 -31.29 -11.52
CA ASP A 24 -1.15 -31.73 -11.19
C ASP A 24 -1.03 -32.81 -10.10
N VAL A 25 -1.56 -32.50 -8.91
CA VAL A 25 -1.32 -33.26 -7.66
C VAL A 25 -2.21 -34.51 -7.55
N ASN A 26 -2.84 -34.96 -8.64
CA ASN A 26 -3.78 -36.08 -8.59
C ASN A 26 -3.38 -37.20 -9.55
N ASN A 27 -2.69 -38.20 -8.99
CA ASN A 27 -2.52 -39.54 -9.57
C ASN A 27 -3.90 -40.16 -9.88
N THR A 28 -4.46 -39.87 -11.04
CA THR A 28 -5.66 -40.52 -11.55
C THR A 28 -5.35 -41.17 -12.89
N ILE A 29 -5.48 -42.49 -12.93
CA ILE A 29 -5.35 -43.31 -14.13
C ILE A 29 -6.44 -42.85 -15.12
N ILE A 30 -6.03 -42.29 -16.27
CA ILE A 30 -6.95 -41.76 -17.28
C ILE A 30 -7.39 -42.93 -18.18
N ASP A 31 -8.69 -43.27 -18.13
CA ASP A 31 -9.33 -44.19 -19.08
C ASP A 31 -9.41 -43.51 -20.47
N PRO A 32 -8.83 -44.11 -21.53
CA PRO A 32 -8.80 -43.52 -22.87
C PRO A 32 -10.16 -43.44 -23.58
N ARG A 33 -11.26 -43.90 -22.97
CA ARG A 33 -12.62 -43.81 -23.56
C ARG A 33 -13.56 -42.82 -22.86
N ALA A 34 -13.11 -42.10 -21.84
CA ALA A 34 -13.93 -41.05 -21.22
C ALA A 34 -13.96 -39.79 -22.11
N PRO A 35 -15.13 -39.20 -22.42
CA PRO A 35 -15.19 -37.91 -23.09
C PRO A 35 -14.43 -36.88 -22.24
N THR A 36 -13.41 -36.26 -22.83
CA THR A 36 -12.60 -35.21 -22.20
C THR A 36 -13.48 -33.99 -21.91
N THR A 37 -14.12 -33.97 -20.74
CA THR A 37 -14.64 -32.73 -20.18
C THR A 37 -13.45 -31.92 -19.71
N ILE A 38 -13.01 -30.97 -20.54
CA ILE A 38 -12.05 -29.94 -20.15
C ILE A 38 -12.62 -29.29 -18.88
N PRO A 39 -11.93 -29.33 -17.73
CA PRO A 39 -12.43 -28.70 -16.52
C PRO A 39 -12.63 -27.20 -16.81
N ARG A 40 -13.85 -26.72 -16.62
CA ARG A 40 -14.18 -25.30 -16.75
C ARG A 40 -13.21 -24.51 -15.88
N LYS A 41 -12.50 -23.54 -16.48
CA LYS A 41 -11.66 -22.57 -15.79
C LYS A 41 -12.47 -22.02 -14.61
N LYS A 42 -12.01 -22.25 -13.37
CA LYS A 42 -12.69 -21.71 -12.17
C LYS A 42 -12.89 -20.22 -12.39
N ASP A 43 -14.13 -19.75 -12.24
CA ASP A 43 -14.45 -18.33 -12.32
C ASP A 43 -13.69 -17.60 -11.22
N VAL A 44 -12.57 -16.98 -11.58
CA VAL A 44 -11.79 -16.17 -10.65
C VAL A 44 -12.58 -14.89 -10.40
N ALA A 45 -13.12 -14.76 -9.19
CA ALA A 45 -13.80 -13.53 -8.78
C ALA A 45 -12.77 -12.39 -8.68
N VAL A 46 -12.82 -11.45 -9.64
CA VAL A 46 -11.99 -10.24 -9.62
C VAL A 46 -12.68 -9.20 -8.75
N VAL A 47 -11.98 -8.77 -7.69
CA VAL A 47 -12.42 -7.67 -6.83
C VAL A 47 -11.52 -6.46 -7.02
N VAL A 48 -12.12 -5.33 -7.40
CA VAL A 48 -11.44 -4.05 -7.57
C VAL A 48 -11.71 -3.17 -6.35
N LEU A 49 -10.65 -2.69 -5.70
CA LEU A 49 -10.74 -1.90 -4.47
C LEU A 49 -10.52 -0.41 -4.74
N HIS A 50 -11.48 0.42 -4.35
CA HIS A 50 -11.41 1.89 -4.49
C HIS A 50 -11.32 2.57 -3.12
N GLY A 51 -10.49 3.60 -3.01
CA GLY A 51 -10.55 4.52 -1.86
C GLY A 51 -11.84 5.35 -1.91
N ALA A 52 -12.60 5.37 -0.81
CA ALA A 52 -13.88 6.07 -0.75
C ALA A 52 -13.71 7.60 -0.91
N ALA A 53 -12.60 8.18 -0.47
CA ALA A 53 -12.35 9.62 -0.57
C ALA A 53 -12.05 10.07 -2.01
N GLY A 54 -11.49 9.20 -2.86
CA GLY A 54 -11.27 9.43 -4.29
C GLY A 54 -12.54 9.67 -5.11
N THR A 55 -13.73 9.30 -4.59
CA THR A 55 -15.01 9.64 -5.24
C THR A 55 -15.28 11.14 -5.23
N ALA A 56 -14.71 11.87 -4.26
CA ALA A 56 -14.81 13.31 -4.09
C ALA A 56 -16.26 13.86 -4.12
N VAL A 57 -17.26 12.99 -3.90
CA VAL A 57 -18.68 13.36 -3.88
C VAL A 57 -18.94 14.26 -2.68
N GLY A 58 -19.59 15.40 -2.90
CA GLY A 58 -19.84 16.41 -1.86
C GLY A 58 -18.70 17.40 -1.63
N SER A 59 -17.48 17.15 -2.13
CA SER A 59 -16.40 18.13 -2.15
C SER A 59 -16.65 19.23 -3.20
N ARG A 60 -16.03 20.40 -3.05
CA ARG A 60 -16.13 21.48 -4.04
C ARG A 60 -14.86 21.57 -4.89
N ILE A 61 -15.02 21.67 -6.21
CA ILE A 61 -13.95 22.14 -7.11
C ILE A 61 -14.40 23.47 -7.70
N LYS A 62 -13.59 24.51 -7.49
CA LYS A 62 -13.89 25.88 -7.96
C LYS A 62 -15.30 26.34 -7.56
N GLY A 63 -15.73 26.01 -6.34
CA GLY A 63 -17.06 26.37 -5.82
C GLY A 63 -18.20 25.40 -6.20
N HIS A 64 -18.05 24.59 -7.25
CA HIS A 64 -19.06 23.62 -7.67
C HIS A 64 -18.95 22.32 -6.87
N GLN A 65 -20.08 21.83 -6.36
CA GLN A 65 -20.13 20.52 -5.73
C GLN A 65 -19.87 19.43 -6.76
N LYS A 66 -18.88 18.59 -6.49
CA LYS A 66 -18.68 17.34 -7.21
C LYS A 66 -19.82 16.39 -6.87
N ARG A 67 -20.65 16.11 -7.88
CA ARG A 67 -21.67 15.04 -7.85
C ARG A 67 -21.21 13.77 -8.57
N GLY A 68 -20.08 13.84 -9.27
CA GLY A 68 -19.49 12.74 -10.03
C GLY A 68 -18.43 11.98 -9.24
N GLY A 69 -18.43 10.66 -9.41
CA GLY A 69 -17.48 9.71 -8.80
C GLY A 69 -17.74 8.27 -9.24
N SER A 70 -18.93 7.99 -9.79
CA SER A 70 -19.35 6.66 -10.21
C SER A 70 -18.87 6.24 -11.61
N LYS A 71 -18.28 7.13 -12.43
CA LYS A 71 -17.83 6.77 -13.79
C LYS A 71 -16.76 5.66 -13.75
N LEU A 72 -15.72 5.86 -12.94
CA LEU A 72 -14.65 4.88 -12.75
C LEU A 72 -15.17 3.57 -12.16
N THR A 73 -16.10 3.65 -11.19
CA THR A 73 -16.77 2.47 -10.63
C THR A 73 -17.59 1.73 -11.68
N LYS A 74 -18.35 2.43 -12.53
CA LYS A 74 -19.15 1.83 -13.62
C LYS A 74 -18.27 1.16 -14.67
N GLU A 75 -17.13 1.75 -15.02
CA GLU A 75 -16.18 1.17 -15.95
C GLU A 75 -15.53 -0.09 -15.37
N HIS A 76 -15.08 -0.04 -14.12
CA HIS A 76 -14.48 -1.20 -13.46
C HIS A 76 -15.47 -2.33 -13.14
N ARG A 77 -16.76 -2.02 -12.92
CA ARG A 77 -17.81 -3.03 -12.74
C ARG A 77 -17.99 -3.95 -13.94
N LYS A 78 -17.54 -3.55 -15.14
CA LYS A 78 -17.55 -4.41 -16.33
C LYS A 78 -16.56 -5.58 -16.21
N TYR A 79 -15.53 -5.43 -15.38
CA TYR A 79 -14.44 -6.40 -15.26
C TYR A 79 -14.48 -7.20 -13.95
N GLY A 80 -15.25 -6.75 -12.94
CA GLY A 80 -15.35 -7.43 -11.66
C GLY A 80 -16.13 -6.64 -10.62
N THR A 81 -16.25 -7.21 -9.42
CA THR A 81 -16.93 -6.57 -8.30
C THR A 81 -16.09 -5.39 -7.81
N VAL A 82 -16.69 -4.21 -7.71
CA VAL A 82 -16.01 -3.03 -7.16
C VAL A 82 -16.41 -2.84 -5.70
N ALA A 83 -15.43 -2.86 -4.79
CA ALA A 83 -15.62 -2.59 -3.37
C ALA A 83 -14.90 -1.29 -2.98
N HIS A 84 -15.47 -0.58 -2.00
CA HIS A 84 -14.92 0.66 -1.49
C HIS A 84 -14.29 0.42 -0.12
N THR A 85 -13.12 1.00 0.12
CA THR A 85 -12.43 0.97 1.42
C THR A 85 -12.13 2.38 1.90
N ASN A 86 -11.82 2.51 3.19
CA ASN A 86 -11.35 3.77 3.74
C ASN A 86 -10.02 4.16 3.07
N GLU A 87 -9.83 5.46 2.83
CA GLU A 87 -8.58 6.00 2.26
C GLU A 87 -7.70 6.60 3.36
N ASN A 88 -7.97 6.23 4.61
CA ASN A 88 -7.30 6.87 5.73
C ASN A 88 -5.81 6.52 5.73
N ARG A 89 -4.97 7.57 5.74
CA ARG A 89 -3.50 7.49 5.74
C ARG A 89 -2.86 6.72 4.58
N THR A 90 -3.61 6.28 3.57
CA THR A 90 -3.08 5.45 2.46
C THR A 90 -1.97 6.13 1.67
N SER A 91 -2.02 7.46 1.52
CA SER A 91 -0.95 8.24 0.88
C SER A 91 0.14 8.75 1.85
N ARG A 92 0.05 8.41 3.14
CA ARG A 92 0.92 8.91 4.23
C ARG A 92 1.74 7.82 4.91
N ILE A 93 1.47 6.54 4.67
CA ILE A 93 2.23 5.41 5.22
C ILE A 93 2.85 4.55 4.11
N CYS A 94 3.93 3.84 4.42
CA CYS A 94 4.58 2.94 3.47
C CYS A 94 3.77 1.65 3.33
N SER A 95 3.46 1.24 2.10
CA SER A 95 2.81 -0.05 1.82
C SER A 95 3.60 -1.28 2.26
N GLY A 96 4.93 -1.18 2.42
CA GLY A 96 5.77 -2.31 2.82
C GLY A 96 6.06 -2.44 4.32
N CYS A 97 5.86 -1.39 5.12
CA CYS A 97 6.16 -1.45 6.56
C CYS A 97 5.22 -0.61 7.45
N PHE A 98 4.18 0.02 6.88
CA PHE A 98 3.16 0.81 7.56
C PHE A 98 3.65 2.03 8.37
N VAL A 99 4.95 2.33 8.34
CA VAL A 99 5.55 3.53 8.95
C VAL A 99 5.27 4.76 8.08
N PRO A 100 5.14 5.97 8.67
CA PRO A 100 4.99 7.22 7.91
C PRO A 100 6.06 7.40 6.82
N ILE A 101 5.61 7.90 5.67
CA ILE A 101 6.44 8.23 4.51
C ILE A 101 6.55 9.74 4.35
N PHE A 102 7.60 10.17 3.66
CA PHE A 102 7.87 11.57 3.39
C PHE A 102 7.84 11.81 1.87
N LEU A 103 7.40 12.99 1.44
CA LEU A 103 7.54 13.36 0.04
C LEU A 103 9.02 13.45 -0.33
N SER A 104 9.37 12.86 -1.47
CA SER A 104 10.73 12.89 -1.97
C SER A 104 11.17 14.32 -2.23
N ARG A 105 12.46 14.58 -2.07
CA ARG A 105 13.06 15.90 -2.32
C ARG A 105 13.95 15.81 -3.54
N GLY A 106 13.79 16.76 -4.46
CA GLY A 106 14.66 16.92 -5.61
C GLY A 106 15.39 18.26 -5.54
N GLN A 107 16.52 18.38 -6.21
CA GLN A 107 17.15 19.68 -6.44
C GLN A 107 16.56 20.29 -7.71
N ARG A 108 16.23 21.58 -7.65
CA ARG A 108 15.91 22.39 -8.82
C ARG A 108 16.82 23.61 -8.80
N VAL A 109 17.53 23.83 -9.90
CA VAL A 109 18.26 25.08 -10.10
C VAL A 109 17.24 26.11 -10.58
N ARG A 110 17.12 27.21 -9.84
CA ARG A 110 16.34 28.37 -10.26
C ARG A 110 17.21 29.59 -10.04
N ASP A 111 17.41 30.38 -11.10
CA ASP A 111 18.18 31.63 -11.05
C ASP A 111 19.63 31.42 -10.54
N GLY A 112 20.29 30.34 -10.99
CA GLY A 112 21.67 30.01 -10.61
C GLY A 112 21.83 29.39 -9.21
N GLU A 113 20.78 29.34 -8.40
CA GLU A 113 20.80 28.79 -7.04
C GLU A 113 20.12 27.41 -7.00
N SER A 114 20.80 26.40 -6.43
CA SER A 114 20.23 25.07 -6.23
C SER A 114 19.31 25.04 -5.02
N LYS A 115 17.99 24.94 -5.24
CA LYS A 115 16.99 24.84 -4.16
C LYS A 115 16.47 23.41 -4.05
N THR A 116 16.34 22.93 -2.82
CA THR A 116 15.71 21.64 -2.55
C THR A 116 14.19 21.81 -2.55
N VAL A 117 13.52 21.18 -3.50
CA VAL A 117 12.06 21.27 -3.71
C VAL A 117 11.41 19.93 -3.38
N ARG A 118 10.21 19.98 -2.79
CA ARG A 118 9.38 18.79 -2.57
C ARG A 118 8.79 18.29 -3.89
N LEU A 119 8.97 17.01 -4.19
CA LEU A 119 8.40 16.34 -5.34
C LEU A 119 7.07 15.69 -4.94
N ASN A 120 5.96 16.22 -5.44
CA ASN A 120 4.62 15.74 -5.05
C ASN A 120 4.28 14.34 -5.60
N GLY A 121 5.00 13.87 -6.62
CA GLY A 121 4.74 12.60 -7.30
C GLY A 121 5.43 11.38 -6.68
N SER A 122 6.36 11.58 -5.73
CA SER A 122 7.19 10.50 -5.18
C SER A 122 7.26 10.55 -3.66
N VAL A 123 7.38 9.37 -3.05
CA VAL A 123 7.44 9.19 -1.59
C VAL A 123 8.62 8.30 -1.20
N ASP A 124 9.26 8.66 -0.10
CA ASP A 124 10.41 7.97 0.49
C ASP A 124 10.04 7.36 1.84
N CYS A 125 10.36 6.08 2.01
CA CYS A 125 10.29 5.42 3.31
C CYS A 125 11.62 5.56 4.06
N LYS A 126 11.60 6.26 5.20
CA LYS A 126 12.80 6.49 6.01
C LYS A 126 13.16 5.36 6.98
N ASN A 127 12.31 4.33 7.10
CA ASN A 127 12.52 3.23 8.02
C ASN A 127 13.61 2.25 7.52
N PRO A 128 14.75 2.04 8.23
CA PRO A 128 15.79 1.09 7.84
C PRO A 128 15.35 -0.38 7.92
N THR A 129 14.31 -0.69 8.70
CA THR A 129 13.79 -2.06 8.82
C THR A 129 12.76 -2.41 7.74
N CYS A 130 12.38 -1.46 6.90
CA CYS A 130 11.40 -1.68 5.84
C CYS A 130 11.94 -2.70 4.81
N PRO A 131 11.23 -3.82 4.54
CA PRO A 131 11.66 -4.81 3.54
C PRO A 131 11.86 -4.18 2.16
N ARG A 132 10.94 -3.30 1.76
CA ARG A 132 11.00 -2.56 0.49
C ARG A 132 12.27 -1.70 0.40
N ARG A 133 12.68 -1.06 1.50
CA ARG A 133 13.90 -0.25 1.55
C ARG A 133 15.15 -1.11 1.52
N ARG A 134 15.16 -2.23 2.26
CA ARG A 134 16.29 -3.19 2.25
C ARG A 134 16.54 -3.76 0.85
N ALA A 135 15.48 -3.90 0.04
CA ALA A 135 15.57 -4.29 -1.36
C ALA A 135 15.96 -3.14 -2.33
N GLY A 136 16.39 -1.97 -1.84
CA GLY A 136 16.75 -0.81 -2.66
C GLY A 136 15.56 0.02 -3.19
N ASN A 137 14.33 -0.42 -2.95
CA ASN A 137 13.11 0.22 -3.45
C ASN A 137 12.49 1.18 -2.42
N GLY A 138 13.31 1.93 -1.67
CA GLY A 138 12.84 2.84 -0.60
C GLY A 138 11.96 4.01 -1.09
N THR A 139 12.10 4.36 -2.36
CA THR A 139 11.34 5.41 -3.05
C THR A 139 10.32 4.79 -4.00
N MET A 140 9.12 5.36 -4.09
CA MET A 140 8.10 4.95 -5.07
C MET A 140 7.16 6.09 -5.43
N GLY A 141 6.44 5.94 -6.54
CA GLY A 141 5.35 6.86 -6.89
C GLY A 141 4.31 6.96 -5.77
N ARG A 142 3.91 8.18 -5.43
CA ARG A 142 2.93 8.44 -4.36
C ARG A 142 1.61 7.70 -4.60
N ASP A 143 1.14 7.73 -5.84
CA ASP A 143 -0.14 7.12 -6.21
C ASP A 143 -0.05 5.61 -6.22
N ALA A 144 1.08 5.03 -6.65
CA ALA A 144 1.34 3.59 -6.56
C ALA A 144 1.38 3.13 -5.09
N ASN A 145 2.01 3.90 -4.20
CA ASN A 145 2.00 3.60 -2.77
C ASN A 145 0.59 3.65 -2.19
N ALA A 146 -0.19 4.67 -2.57
CA ALA A 146 -1.57 4.83 -2.13
C ALA A 146 -2.46 3.68 -2.65
N ALA A 147 -2.31 3.30 -3.92
CA ALA A 147 -3.03 2.18 -4.52
C ALA A 147 -2.74 0.85 -3.80
N ASN A 148 -1.46 0.56 -3.52
CA ASN A 148 -1.09 -0.62 -2.75
C ASN A 148 -1.72 -0.60 -1.35
N ASN A 149 -1.71 0.55 -0.68
CA ASN A 149 -2.32 0.70 0.64
C ASN A 149 -3.86 0.55 0.61
N ILE A 150 -4.52 1.03 -0.45
CA ILE A 150 -5.96 0.82 -0.66
C ILE A 150 -6.24 -0.67 -0.86
N ALA A 151 -5.43 -1.36 -1.67
CA ALA A 151 -5.55 -2.80 -1.87
C ALA A 151 -5.38 -3.55 -0.53
N ILE A 152 -4.33 -3.27 0.24
CA ILE A 152 -4.09 -3.91 1.54
C ILE A 152 -5.23 -3.62 2.52
N SER A 153 -5.68 -2.35 2.62
CA SER A 153 -6.78 -1.96 3.50
C SER A 153 -8.07 -2.70 3.13
N GLY A 154 -8.47 -2.65 1.86
CA GLY A 154 -9.68 -3.33 1.39
C GLY A 154 -9.61 -4.84 1.51
N SER A 155 -8.48 -5.46 1.16
CA SER A 155 -8.27 -6.89 1.35
C SER A 155 -8.34 -7.27 2.83
N SER A 156 -7.81 -6.45 3.74
CA SER A 156 -7.91 -6.74 5.18
C SER A 156 -9.35 -6.75 5.68
N ILE A 157 -10.22 -5.87 5.18
CA ILE A 157 -11.66 -5.88 5.50
C ILE A 157 -12.35 -7.13 4.94
N LEU A 158 -11.99 -7.54 3.73
CA LEU A 158 -12.60 -8.69 3.06
C LEU A 158 -12.19 -10.02 3.68
N LEU A 159 -10.95 -10.12 4.17
CA LEU A 159 -10.36 -11.35 4.68
C LEU A 159 -10.43 -11.49 6.20
N SER A 160 -10.73 -10.42 6.93
CA SER A 160 -10.87 -10.47 8.39
C SER A 160 -12.24 -10.98 8.81
N ALA A 161 -12.27 -11.77 9.89
CA ALA A 161 -13.51 -12.25 10.49
C ALA A 161 -14.35 -11.11 11.10
N ASP A 162 -13.69 -10.04 11.53
CA ASP A 162 -14.32 -8.85 12.12
C ASP A 162 -14.66 -7.76 11.09
N HIS A 163 -14.42 -8.04 9.80
CA HIS A 163 -14.60 -7.09 8.69
C HIS A 163 -13.95 -5.72 8.93
N SER A 164 -12.83 -5.69 9.64
CA SER A 164 -12.11 -4.48 9.98
C SER A 164 -10.85 -4.31 9.13
N ALA A 165 -10.47 -3.05 8.88
CA ALA A 165 -9.19 -2.73 8.26
C ALA A 165 -8.04 -2.98 9.26
N LEU A 166 -6.83 -3.25 8.76
CA LEU A 166 -5.64 -3.31 9.61
C LEU A 166 -5.48 -2.02 10.44
N PRO A 167 -4.96 -2.11 11.68
CA PRO A 167 -4.81 -0.96 12.58
C PRO A 167 -4.21 0.32 11.95
N PRO A 168 -3.21 0.26 11.05
CA PRO A 168 -2.65 1.44 10.40
C PRO A 168 -3.64 2.25 9.55
N TYR A 169 -4.70 1.60 9.02
CA TYR A 169 -5.73 2.20 8.17
C TYR A 169 -6.99 2.59 8.95
N ARG A 170 -7.15 2.13 10.18
CA ARG A 170 -8.31 2.52 11.00
C ARG A 170 -8.27 4.04 11.25
N PRO A 171 -9.39 4.77 11.08
CA PRO A 171 -9.45 6.15 11.52
C PRO A 171 -9.13 6.20 13.02
N PHE A 172 -8.43 7.25 13.46
CA PHE A 172 -8.33 7.52 14.88
C PHE A 172 -9.76 7.77 15.38
N SER A 173 -10.30 6.84 16.16
CA SER A 173 -11.46 7.12 17.00
C SER A 173 -11.00 8.09 18.06
N LEU A 174 -11.33 9.37 17.91
CA LEU A 174 -11.41 10.22 19.09
C LEU A 174 -12.47 9.58 20.00
N PRO A 175 -12.22 9.42 21.31
CA PRO A 175 -13.26 8.96 22.20
C PRO A 175 -14.46 9.91 22.05
N THR A 176 -15.61 9.35 21.65
CA THR A 176 -16.88 10.05 21.73
C THR A 176 -17.22 10.15 23.21
N ASN A 177 -16.87 11.27 23.83
CA ASN A 177 -17.23 11.55 25.21
C ASN A 177 -18.75 11.71 25.32
N ASN A 178 -19.46 10.58 25.45
CA ASN A 178 -20.83 10.52 25.92
C ASN A 178 -20.84 9.77 27.26
N THR A 179 -20.16 10.32 28.26
CA THR A 179 -20.39 9.99 29.68
C THR A 179 -19.80 11.11 30.52
N SER A 180 -20.69 11.94 31.05
CA SER A 180 -20.44 12.72 32.26
C SER A 180 -20.35 11.74 33.44
N SER A 181 -19.18 11.14 33.64
CA SER A 181 -18.72 10.58 34.93
C SER A 181 -17.33 9.97 34.75
N MET A 182 -16.47 10.21 35.73
CA MET A 182 -15.04 9.86 35.77
C MET A 182 -14.11 10.84 35.03
N LEU A 183 -14.23 12.12 35.39
CA LEU A 183 -13.03 12.91 35.66
C LEU A 183 -12.47 12.39 36.99
N ASP A 184 -11.31 11.72 36.93
CA ASP A 184 -10.28 11.59 37.97
C ASP A 184 -9.53 10.28 37.70
N ASP A 185 -8.44 10.33 36.91
CA ASP A 185 -7.20 9.58 37.21
C ASP A 185 -6.05 9.68 36.18
N PHE A 186 -6.00 10.71 35.32
CA PHE A 186 -4.77 11.02 34.59
C PHE A 186 -4.46 12.51 34.61
N SER A 187 -4.04 12.97 35.79
CA SER A 187 -3.21 14.17 35.90
C SER A 187 -1.79 13.79 35.50
N PRO A 188 -1.19 14.37 34.44
CA PRO A 188 0.21 14.13 34.13
C PRO A 188 1.06 14.83 35.19
N GLN A 189 1.79 14.05 36.00
CA GLN A 189 2.87 14.60 36.83
C GLN A 189 3.95 15.15 35.89
N ILE A 190 3.91 16.47 35.69
CA ILE A 190 5.01 17.24 35.14
C ILE A 190 6.10 17.23 36.23
N HIS A 191 7.12 16.39 36.06
CA HIS A 191 8.37 16.56 36.79
C HIS A 191 9.08 17.82 36.26
N PRO A 192 9.30 18.87 37.08
CA PRO A 192 10.13 19.98 36.66
C PRO A 192 11.60 19.50 36.64
N LEU A 193 12.22 19.55 35.46
CA LEU A 193 13.67 19.51 35.32
C LEU A 193 14.23 20.70 36.11
N GLY A 194 14.93 20.39 37.20
CA GLY A 194 15.61 21.36 38.05
C GLY A 194 16.59 22.20 37.24
N CYS A 195 16.40 23.51 37.30
CA CYS A 195 17.38 24.49 36.90
C CYS A 195 18.28 24.72 38.13
N ASP A 196 19.36 23.93 38.24
CA ASP A 196 20.36 24.10 39.29
C ASP A 196 21.10 25.43 39.05
N LYS A 197 20.86 26.36 39.97
CA LYS A 197 21.68 27.56 40.14
C LYS A 197 22.97 27.18 40.85
N GLY A 198 24.09 27.63 40.31
CA GLY A 198 25.25 28.04 41.10
C GLY A 198 26.45 27.09 41.06
N LEU A 199 27.35 27.32 40.11
CA LEU A 199 28.78 27.13 40.34
C LEU A 199 29.49 28.45 40.01
N SER A 200 29.94 29.09 41.09
CA SER A 200 30.80 30.26 41.11
C SER A 200 32.21 29.92 40.61
N PHE A 201 32.80 30.79 39.80
CA PHE A 201 34.24 31.04 39.85
C PHE A 201 34.49 32.54 39.73
N SER A 202 35.21 33.05 40.73
CA SER A 202 35.73 34.42 40.80
C SER A 202 37.18 34.46 40.31
N ARG A 203 37.54 35.63 39.80
CA ARG A 203 38.84 36.14 39.31
C ARG A 203 39.24 35.73 37.90
#